data_AF-A0AAD5D7L0-F1
#
_entry.id   AF-A0AAD5D7L0-F1
#
_cell.length_a   1.000
_cell.length_b   1.000
_cell.length_c   1.000
_cell.angle_alpha   90.00
_cell.angle_beta   90.00
_cell.angle_gamma   90.00
#
_symmetry.space_group_name_H-M   'P 1'
#
loop_
_entity.id
_entity.type
_entity.pdbx_description
1 polymer ?
#
loop_
_entity_poly.entity_id
_entity_poly.type
_entity_poly.pdbx_seq_one_letter_code
_entity_poly.pdbx_strand_id
1 'polypeptide(L)'
;MPTSESSFLRQLSQKDGWNLSSKRWTKPSYTNNNNIKHMENGGMYGTTNGLLPEKRKRVMVVVDQSIHSRHAMLWALTHVANQGDMLTLLQIQTINTLNKETTSSSSSSTTPPDNVLVTSLGALCKACKPEVEVEALVIQGGPKLATVVSQVKKLEVSVLVLGQKNSSPILRCLGGMSSTEKFVEQCINTVDCLTIGVRKQSKGIGGYLISTRWHKDFWLLA
;
A
#
# COMPACT_ATOMS: atom_id res chain seq x y z
N MET A 1 28.76 19.08 -55.15
CA MET A 1 28.11 19.63 -56.35
C MET A 1 27.53 18.44 -57.08
N PRO A 2 26.21 18.28 -57.26
CA PRO A 2 25.08 19.25 -57.19
C PRO A 2 24.49 19.35 -55.76
N THR A 3 23.86 20.42 -55.23
CA THR A 3 22.82 21.42 -55.65
C THR A 3 21.42 20.80 -55.74
N SER A 4 20.60 20.97 -54.70
CA SER A 4 19.43 21.90 -54.65
C SER A 4 18.17 21.16 -55.10
N GLU A 5 16.95 21.30 -54.58
CA GLU A 5 16.24 22.30 -53.77
C GLU A 5 14.86 21.65 -53.46
N SER A 6 14.19 21.80 -52.33
CA SER A 6 13.27 22.90 -51.98
C SER A 6 12.33 22.31 -50.90
N SER A 7 12.43 22.77 -49.64
CA SER A 7 11.59 23.79 -49.00
C SER A 7 10.15 23.34 -48.76
N PHE A 8 9.69 23.41 -47.50
CA PHE A 8 8.57 24.26 -47.12
C PHE A 8 8.55 24.47 -45.60
N LEU A 9 8.43 25.74 -45.26
CA LEU A 9 8.37 26.35 -43.94
C LEU A 9 7.11 25.94 -43.18
N ARG A 10 7.18 25.85 -41.85
CA ARG A 10 6.34 26.72 -41.02
C ARG A 10 6.86 26.85 -39.59
N GLN A 11 6.66 28.06 -39.13
CA GLN A 11 7.28 28.78 -38.03
C GLN A 11 6.21 29.05 -36.96
N LEU A 12 6.67 29.47 -35.78
CA LEU A 12 5.95 30.18 -34.70
C LEU A 12 5.19 29.26 -33.71
N SER A 13 5.56 29.25 -32.43
CA SER A 13 5.35 30.27 -31.38
C SER A 13 3.90 30.33 -30.89
N GLN A 14 3.74 30.10 -29.58
CA GLN A 14 2.65 30.44 -28.61
C GLN A 14 2.50 29.26 -27.63
N LYS A 15 2.75 29.38 -26.32
CA LYS A 15 2.10 30.19 -25.28
C LYS A 15 0.59 30.02 -25.27
N ASP A 16 0.12 29.17 -24.35
CA ASP A 16 -1.15 29.22 -23.59
C ASP A 16 -0.96 28.22 -22.43
N GLY A 17 -1.22 28.50 -21.16
CA GLY A 17 -2.40 29.16 -20.61
C GLY A 17 -3.03 28.16 -19.62
N TRP A 18 -2.41 27.96 -18.45
CA TRP A 18 -2.97 27.12 -17.39
C TRP A 18 -4.13 27.89 -16.72
N ASN A 19 -5.31 27.79 -17.32
CA ASN A 19 -6.54 28.28 -16.72
C ASN A 19 -6.99 27.33 -15.60
N LEU A 20 -6.84 27.77 -14.35
CA LEU A 20 -7.73 27.35 -13.27
C LEU A 20 -9.14 27.86 -13.59
N SER A 21 -10.10 26.95 -13.75
CA SER A 21 -11.51 27.31 -13.57
C SER A 21 -12.27 26.19 -12.88
N SER A 22 -12.42 26.38 -11.57
CA SER A 22 -13.68 26.29 -10.84
C SER A 22 -14.79 25.43 -11.46
N LYS A 23 -15.09 24.31 -10.80
CA LYS A 23 -16.48 23.86 -10.62
C LYS A 23 -16.74 23.54 -9.15
N ARG A 24 -17.17 24.60 -8.46
CA ARG A 24 -17.99 24.61 -7.25
C ARG A 24 -19.21 23.71 -7.46
N TRP A 25 -19.33 22.65 -6.67
CA TRP A 25 -20.59 21.90 -6.50
C TRP A 25 -20.91 21.80 -5.00
N THR A 26 -21.83 22.68 -4.62
CA THR A 26 -22.99 22.45 -3.74
C THR A 26 -22.83 21.53 -2.52
N LYS A 27 -22.81 22.17 -1.34
CA LYS A 27 -23.18 21.58 -0.05
C LYS A 27 -24.66 21.14 -0.06
N PRO A 28 -25.04 20.07 0.66
CA PRO A 28 -26.35 19.99 1.27
C PRO A 28 -26.31 20.39 2.75
N SER A 29 -27.45 20.97 3.11
CA SER A 29 -27.94 21.53 4.36
C SER A 29 -27.48 20.87 5.66
N TYR A 30 -27.26 21.72 6.67
CA TYR A 30 -27.42 21.36 8.07
C TYR A 30 -28.86 20.90 8.32
N THR A 31 -29.01 19.73 8.95
CA THR A 31 -30.18 19.40 9.75
C THR A 31 -29.68 18.84 11.07
N ASN A 32 -29.87 19.64 12.11
CA ASN A 32 -29.72 19.28 13.50
C ASN A 32 -30.82 18.28 13.86
N ASN A 33 -30.48 17.13 14.45
CA ASN A 33 -31.40 16.40 15.31
C ASN A 33 -30.62 15.51 16.28
N ASN A 34 -30.64 15.93 17.54
CA ASN A 34 -30.42 15.07 18.69
C ASN A 34 -31.42 13.91 18.65
N ASN A 35 -30.95 12.67 18.77
CA ASN A 35 -31.55 11.65 19.64
C ASN A 35 -30.74 10.35 19.62
N ILE A 36 -30.10 10.10 20.75
CA ILE A 36 -29.63 8.79 21.18
C ILE A 36 -30.85 7.89 21.31
N LYS A 37 -30.94 6.84 20.48
CA LYS A 37 -31.78 5.67 20.75
C LYS A 37 -31.07 4.39 20.33
N HIS A 38 -30.63 3.68 21.35
CA HIS A 38 -30.64 2.23 21.53
C HIS A 38 -31.41 1.46 20.44
N MET A 39 -30.75 0.55 19.71
CA MET A 39 -31.42 -0.57 19.02
C MET A 39 -30.63 -1.85 19.23
N GLU A 40 -31.17 -2.66 20.13
CA GLU A 40 -30.89 -4.08 20.29
C GLU A 40 -31.73 -4.86 19.26
N ASN A 41 -31.11 -5.86 18.66
CA ASN A 41 -31.67 -7.11 18.11
C ASN A 41 -32.99 -7.09 17.30
N GLY A 42 -32.90 -7.54 16.04
CA GLY A 42 -34.06 -7.92 15.23
C GLY A 42 -33.62 -8.49 13.87
N GLY A 43 -33.75 -9.80 13.70
CA GLY A 43 -33.35 -10.50 12.48
C GLY A 43 -34.35 -10.39 11.32
N MET A 44 -34.18 -11.35 10.40
CA MET A 44 -35.07 -11.75 9.31
C MET A 44 -34.80 -11.15 7.92
N TYR A 45 -35.00 -12.03 6.95
CA TYR A 45 -34.47 -12.12 5.59
C TYR A 45 -34.83 -10.95 4.66
N GLY A 46 -33.90 -10.65 3.73
CA GLY A 46 -34.14 -9.76 2.60
C GLY A 46 -33.28 -10.17 1.40
N THR A 47 -33.82 -11.04 0.55
CA THR A 47 -33.37 -11.18 -0.84
C THR A 47 -33.75 -9.91 -1.58
N THR A 48 -32.76 -9.12 -1.99
CA THR A 48 -32.91 -8.18 -3.10
C THR A 48 -31.69 -8.28 -4.01
N ASN A 49 -31.88 -8.94 -5.15
CA ASN A 49 -31.04 -8.77 -6.33
C ASN A 49 -31.00 -7.28 -6.68
N GLY A 50 -29.79 -6.74 -6.83
CA GLY A 50 -29.56 -5.32 -7.11
C GLY A 50 -28.16 -4.82 -6.77
N LEU A 51 -27.25 -5.68 -6.28
CA LEU A 51 -25.88 -5.29 -6.02
C LEU A 51 -25.14 -5.22 -7.36
N LEU A 52 -24.90 -4.00 -7.85
CA LEU A 52 -23.80 -3.75 -8.77
C LEU A 52 -22.61 -4.62 -8.34
N PRO A 53 -21.96 -5.38 -9.25
CA PRO A 53 -20.82 -6.20 -8.86
C PRO A 53 -19.85 -5.31 -8.09
N GLU A 54 -19.70 -5.57 -6.80
CA GLU A 54 -18.78 -4.83 -5.96
C GLU A 54 -17.43 -4.94 -6.68
N LYS A 55 -16.92 -3.81 -7.17
CA LYS A 55 -15.76 -3.84 -8.06
C LYS A 55 -14.63 -4.46 -7.26
N ARG A 56 -14.30 -5.70 -7.62
CA ARG A 56 -13.21 -6.47 -7.03
C ARG A 56 -11.97 -5.59 -6.93
N LYS A 57 -11.54 -5.27 -5.72
CA LYS A 57 -10.39 -4.40 -5.51
C LYS A 57 -9.14 -5.23 -5.29
N ARG A 58 -7.99 -4.65 -5.64
CA ARG A 58 -6.68 -5.23 -5.35
C ARG A 58 -6.06 -4.53 -4.15
N VAL A 59 -5.80 -5.30 -3.11
CA VAL A 59 -5.06 -4.89 -1.92
C VAL A 59 -3.63 -5.41 -2.06
N MET A 60 -2.64 -4.54 -1.98
CA MET A 60 -1.24 -4.94 -2.00
C MET A 60 -0.60 -4.68 -0.64
N VAL A 61 0.12 -5.67 -0.11
CA VAL A 61 0.86 -5.56 1.15
C VAL A 61 2.35 -5.73 0.86
N VAL A 62 3.18 -4.77 1.28
CA VAL A 62 4.64 -4.96 1.19
C VAL A 62 5.11 -5.78 2.39
N VAL A 63 5.70 -6.94 2.11
CA VAL A 63 6.15 -7.90 3.12
C VAL A 63 7.67 -8.02 3.15
N ASP A 64 8.20 -8.24 4.37
CA ASP A 64 9.60 -8.53 4.65
C ASP A 64 9.69 -9.43 5.89
N GLN A 65 10.90 -9.68 6.40
CA GLN A 65 11.09 -10.50 7.60
C GLN A 65 10.65 -9.79 8.91
N SER A 66 10.26 -8.51 8.86
CA SER A 66 9.91 -7.75 10.06
C SER A 66 8.57 -8.15 10.64
N ILE A 67 8.43 -8.04 11.97
CA ILE A 67 7.15 -8.22 12.64
C ILE A 67 6.13 -7.13 12.25
N HIS A 68 6.60 -5.96 11.83
CA HIS A 68 5.73 -4.84 11.42
C HIS A 68 4.98 -5.16 10.12
N SER A 69 5.66 -5.76 9.14
CA SER A 69 5.03 -6.17 7.88
C SER A 69 4.04 -7.33 8.08
N ARG A 70 4.36 -8.29 8.96
CA ARG A 70 3.41 -9.35 9.37
C ARG A 70 2.14 -8.79 10.02
N HIS A 71 2.30 -7.78 10.88
CA HIS A 71 1.15 -7.11 11.50
C HIS A 71 0.32 -6.32 10.49
N ALA A 72 0.95 -5.64 9.54
CA ALA A 72 0.26 -4.97 8.45
C ALA A 72 -0.50 -5.94 7.53
N MET A 73 0.09 -7.10 7.23
CA MET A 73 -0.57 -8.18 6.48
C MET A 73 -1.82 -8.68 7.20
N LEU A 74 -1.70 -9.02 8.49
CA LEU A 74 -2.84 -9.48 9.28
C LEU A 74 -3.95 -8.43 9.34
N TRP A 75 -3.59 -7.17 9.54
CA TRP A 75 -4.54 -6.07 9.55
C TRP A 75 -5.24 -5.91 8.20
N ALA A 76 -4.50 -5.96 7.08
CA ALA A 76 -5.07 -5.88 5.74
C ALA A 76 -6.05 -7.03 5.46
N LEU A 77 -5.70 -8.24 5.86
CA LEU A 77 -6.53 -9.44 5.67
C LEU A 77 -7.87 -9.34 6.44
N THR A 78 -7.83 -8.76 7.64
CA THR A 78 -8.99 -8.70 8.54
C THR A 78 -9.87 -7.47 8.31
N HIS A 79 -9.30 -6.32 7.92
CA HIS A 79 -10.01 -5.04 7.86
C HIS A 79 -10.21 -4.49 6.44
N VAL A 80 -9.44 -4.94 5.45
CA VAL A 80 -9.44 -4.34 4.10
C VAL A 80 -9.89 -5.31 3.02
N ALA A 81 -9.39 -6.55 3.05
CA ALA A 81 -9.70 -7.56 2.03
C ALA A 81 -11.10 -8.17 2.29
N ASN A 82 -11.99 -8.12 1.30
CA ASN A 82 -13.33 -8.71 1.34
C ASN A 82 -13.39 -9.97 0.47
N GLN A 83 -14.52 -10.70 0.53
CA GLN A 83 -14.77 -11.84 -0.35
C GLN A 83 -14.62 -11.42 -1.82
N GLY A 84 -13.86 -12.21 -2.58
CA GLY A 84 -13.59 -11.95 -3.98
C GLY A 84 -12.50 -10.91 -4.25
N ASP A 85 -11.98 -10.20 -3.25
CA ASP A 85 -10.84 -9.30 -3.44
C ASP A 85 -9.55 -10.06 -3.76
N MET A 86 -8.59 -9.35 -4.37
CA MET A 86 -7.23 -9.87 -4.60
C MET A 86 -6.25 -9.26 -3.60
N LEU A 87 -5.59 -10.11 -2.80
CA LEU A 87 -4.53 -9.74 -1.88
C LEU A 87 -3.16 -10.12 -2.46
N THR A 88 -2.41 -9.12 -2.94
CA THR A 88 -1.05 -9.32 -3.44
C THR A 88 -0.02 -9.06 -2.33
N LEU A 89 0.75 -10.08 -1.96
CA LEU A 89 1.90 -9.95 -1.06
C LEU A 89 3.15 -9.64 -1.88
N LEU A 90 3.67 -8.43 -1.78
CA LEU A 90 4.85 -7.96 -2.51
C LEU A 90 6.11 -8.04 -1.64
N GLN A 91 7.06 -8.88 -2.04
CA GLN A 91 8.40 -8.93 -1.46
C GLN A 91 9.42 -8.33 -2.45
N ILE A 92 10.14 -7.29 -2.03
CA ILE A 92 11.19 -6.67 -2.82
C ILE A 92 12.55 -7.15 -2.28
N GLN A 93 13.28 -7.90 -3.08
CA GLN A 93 14.62 -8.36 -2.74
C GLN A 93 15.63 -7.29 -3.15
N THR A 94 16.31 -6.70 -2.17
CA THR A 94 17.44 -5.82 -2.46
C THR A 94 18.64 -6.69 -2.81
N ILE A 95 19.10 -6.63 -4.06
CA ILE A 95 20.37 -7.23 -4.45
C ILE A 95 21.46 -6.33 -3.85
N ASN A 96 22.02 -6.73 -2.71
CA ASN A 96 23.16 -6.04 -2.15
C ASN A 96 24.38 -6.33 -3.04
N THR A 97 24.73 -5.40 -3.93
CA THR A 97 25.94 -5.45 -4.77
C THR A 97 27.20 -5.04 -3.99
N LEU A 98 27.36 -5.53 -2.77
CA LEU A 98 28.60 -5.38 -1.99
C LEU A 98 28.95 -6.77 -1.47
N ASN A 99 30.14 -7.23 -1.88
CA ASN A 99 30.79 -8.52 -1.60
C ASN A 99 30.63 -9.57 -2.71
N LYS A 100 31.07 -9.23 -3.93
CA LYS A 100 31.65 -10.21 -4.87
C LYS A 100 33.16 -9.96 -4.97
N GLU A 101 33.86 -10.33 -3.91
CA GLU A 101 35.31 -10.50 -3.70
C GLU A 101 35.40 -10.60 -2.16
N THR A 102 35.73 -11.73 -1.53
CA THR A 102 36.93 -12.54 -1.69
C THR A 102 36.69 -13.95 -1.11
N THR A 103 37.49 -14.92 -1.58
CA THR A 103 37.81 -16.22 -0.96
C THR A 103 36.76 -17.35 -0.94
N SER A 104 37.04 -18.33 -1.79
CA SER A 104 36.72 -19.75 -1.65
C SER A 104 36.90 -20.31 -0.22
N SER A 105 35.83 -20.84 0.38
CA SER A 105 35.81 -22.13 1.10
C SER A 105 34.44 -22.37 1.75
N SER A 106 33.84 -23.50 1.41
CA SER A 106 32.95 -24.36 2.19
C SER A 106 32.34 -23.80 3.49
N SER A 107 31.10 -23.31 3.42
CA SER A 107 30.13 -23.50 4.51
C SER A 107 28.72 -23.37 3.96
N SER A 108 28.04 -24.51 3.84
CA SER A 108 26.61 -24.64 3.60
C SER A 108 25.82 -23.86 4.68
N SER A 109 25.47 -22.62 4.38
CA SER A 109 24.37 -21.93 5.07
C SER A 109 23.19 -21.95 4.12
N THR A 110 22.30 -22.91 4.34
CA THR A 110 21.02 -23.08 3.67
C THR A 110 20.15 -21.89 4.01
N THR A 111 20.35 -20.75 3.34
CA THR A 111 19.31 -19.73 3.29
C THR A 111 18.18 -20.33 2.46
N PRO A 112 16.97 -20.54 3.03
CA PRO A 112 15.83 -21.02 2.26
C PRO A 112 15.63 -20.09 1.06
N PRO A 113 15.16 -20.59 -0.10
CA PRO A 113 15.02 -19.74 -1.28
C PRO A 113 14.20 -18.51 -0.93
N ASP A 114 14.62 -17.33 -1.39
CA ASP A 114 14.15 -16.03 -0.87
C ASP A 114 12.63 -15.78 -1.08
N ASN A 115 11.95 -16.66 -1.83
CA ASN A 115 10.50 -16.71 -2.02
C ASN A 115 9.73 -17.46 -0.90
N VAL A 116 10.42 -18.17 0.01
CA VAL A 116 9.78 -18.97 1.07
C VAL A 116 8.97 -18.10 2.02
N LEU A 117 9.42 -16.87 2.28
CA LEU A 117 8.69 -15.94 3.13
C LEU A 117 7.35 -15.56 2.53
N VAL A 118 7.32 -15.01 1.31
CA VAL A 118 6.05 -14.57 0.70
C VAL A 118 5.10 -15.76 0.45
N THR A 119 5.65 -16.93 0.12
CA THR A 119 4.87 -18.14 -0.11
C THR A 119 4.23 -18.64 1.18
N SER A 120 4.98 -18.71 2.28
CA SER A 120 4.46 -19.12 3.59
C SER A 120 3.41 -18.13 4.13
N LEU A 121 3.67 -16.83 4.01
CA LEU A 121 2.69 -15.79 4.37
C LEU A 121 1.43 -15.87 3.49
N GLY A 122 1.58 -16.17 2.20
CA GLY A 122 0.47 -16.36 1.27
C GLY A 122 -0.39 -17.56 1.66
N ALA A 123 0.23 -18.68 2.02
CA ALA A 123 -0.45 -19.87 2.51
C ALA A 123 -1.23 -19.58 3.81
N LEU A 124 -0.64 -18.82 4.74
CA LEU A 124 -1.33 -18.37 5.96
C LEU A 124 -2.55 -17.50 5.65
N CYS A 125 -2.44 -16.54 4.73
CA CYS A 125 -3.57 -15.71 4.34
C CYS A 125 -4.71 -16.56 3.77
N LYS A 126 -4.39 -17.52 2.89
CA LYS A 126 -5.37 -18.42 2.28
C LYS A 126 -6.03 -19.35 3.31
N ALA A 127 -5.27 -19.81 4.30
CA ALA A 127 -5.81 -20.63 5.39
C ALA A 127 -6.74 -19.82 6.31
N CYS A 128 -6.41 -18.56 6.58
CA CYS A 128 -7.21 -17.70 7.46
C CYS A 128 -8.47 -17.13 6.79
N LYS A 129 -8.43 -16.87 5.48
CA LYS A 129 -9.54 -16.24 4.75
C LYS A 129 -9.61 -16.78 3.31
N PRO A 130 -10.17 -17.98 3.10
CA PRO A 130 -10.18 -18.66 1.81
C PRO A 130 -11.03 -17.95 0.75
N GLU A 131 -11.92 -17.03 1.15
CA GLU A 131 -12.73 -16.24 0.20
C GLU A 131 -11.94 -15.11 -0.47
N VAL A 132 -10.74 -14.80 0.02
CA VAL A 132 -9.81 -13.83 -0.59
C VAL A 132 -8.84 -14.57 -1.50
N GLU A 133 -8.70 -14.11 -2.73
CA GLU A 133 -7.65 -14.62 -3.61
C GLU A 133 -6.30 -14.02 -3.21
N VAL A 134 -5.29 -14.87 -3.03
CA VAL A 134 -3.97 -14.46 -2.56
C VAL A 134 -2.93 -14.70 -3.65
N GLU A 135 -2.16 -13.66 -3.96
CA GLU A 135 -1.07 -13.68 -4.94
C GLU A 135 0.26 -13.34 -4.25
N ALA A 136 1.29 -14.15 -4.46
CA ALA A 136 2.64 -13.88 -3.98
C ALA A 136 3.48 -13.30 -5.12
N LEU A 137 3.99 -12.08 -4.94
CA LEU A 137 4.81 -11.38 -5.93
C LEU A 137 6.19 -11.06 -5.37
N VAL A 138 7.23 -11.57 -6.03
CA VAL A 138 8.63 -11.29 -5.69
C VAL A 138 9.24 -10.45 -6.80
N ILE A 139 9.81 -9.30 -6.44
CA ILE A 139 10.58 -8.46 -7.36
C ILE A 139 12.04 -8.42 -6.89
N GLN A 140 12.95 -8.74 -7.80
CA GLN A 140 14.39 -8.69 -7.54
C GLN A 140 14.99 -7.36 -8.01
N GLY A 141 15.75 -6.73 -7.13
CA GLY A 141 16.48 -5.50 -7.42
C GLY A 141 15.63 -4.23 -7.45
N GLY A 142 16.34 -3.11 -7.66
CA GLY A 142 15.77 -1.78 -7.83
C GLY A 142 15.48 -1.01 -6.52
N PRO A 143 15.29 0.33 -6.61
CA PRO A 143 14.90 1.14 -5.46
C PRO A 143 13.51 0.76 -4.95
N LYS A 144 13.39 0.50 -3.65
CA LYS A 144 12.16 -0.01 -3.02
C LYS A 144 10.91 0.82 -3.37
N LEU A 145 11.01 2.16 -3.29
CA LEU A 145 9.92 3.08 -3.60
C LEU A 145 9.49 3.01 -5.07
N ALA A 146 10.45 3.07 -5.99
CA ALA A 146 10.17 3.04 -7.43
C ALA A 146 9.49 1.72 -7.83
N THR A 147 9.94 0.61 -7.25
CA THR A 147 9.33 -0.71 -7.46
C THR A 147 7.88 -0.73 -6.97
N VAL A 148 7.60 -0.22 -5.77
CA VAL A 148 6.22 -0.15 -5.26
C VAL A 148 5.32 0.69 -6.16
N VAL A 149 5.77 1.90 -6.55
CA VAL A 149 5.00 2.78 -7.45
C VAL A 149 4.69 2.08 -8.77
N SER A 150 5.69 1.41 -9.36
CA SER A 150 5.54 0.65 -10.60
C SER A 150 4.52 -0.50 -10.45
N GLN A 151 4.61 -1.30 -9.39
CA GLN A 151 3.68 -2.42 -9.17
C GLN A 151 2.26 -1.94 -8.85
N VAL A 152 2.10 -0.85 -8.09
CA VAL A 152 0.77 -0.26 -7.85
C VAL A 152 0.10 0.13 -9.16
N LYS A 153 0.83 0.81 -10.04
CA LYS A 153 0.31 1.23 -11.35
C LYS A 153 0.04 0.03 -12.26
N LYS A 154 0.98 -0.92 -12.34
CA LYS A 154 0.89 -2.09 -13.21
C LYS A 154 -0.28 -3.01 -12.86
N LEU A 155 -0.52 -3.22 -11.55
CA LEU A 155 -1.54 -4.14 -11.07
C LEU A 155 -2.87 -3.44 -10.74
N GLU A 156 -2.96 -2.13 -10.97
CA GLU A 156 -4.12 -1.30 -10.62
C GLU A 156 -4.53 -1.46 -9.14
N VAL A 157 -3.53 -1.42 -8.26
CA VAL A 157 -3.73 -1.58 -6.81
C VAL A 157 -4.63 -0.45 -6.31
N SER A 158 -5.73 -0.82 -5.65
CA SER A 158 -6.67 0.14 -5.06
C SER A 158 -6.24 0.57 -3.66
N VAL A 159 -5.66 -0.37 -2.89
CA VAL A 159 -5.18 -0.11 -1.52
C VAL A 159 -3.77 -0.69 -1.34
N LEU A 160 -2.81 0.14 -0.94
CA LEU A 160 -1.46 -0.26 -0.55
C LEU A 160 -1.33 -0.24 0.96
N VAL A 161 -0.85 -1.33 1.56
CA VAL A 161 -0.65 -1.46 3.00
C VAL A 161 0.82 -1.73 3.32
N LEU A 162 1.35 -1.00 4.31
CA LEU A 162 2.76 -1.02 4.68
C LEU A 162 2.93 -1.17 6.20
N GLY A 163 3.88 -2.02 6.62
CA GLY A 163 4.27 -2.13 8.02
C GLY A 163 5.08 -0.94 8.50
N GLN A 164 4.60 -0.24 9.52
CA GLN A 164 5.27 0.91 10.11
C GLN A 164 5.95 0.53 11.42
N LYS A 165 7.26 0.81 11.51
CA LYS A 165 8.06 0.64 12.72
C LYS A 165 7.86 1.85 13.65
N ASN A 166 7.82 1.59 14.95
CA ASN A 166 7.81 2.65 15.96
C ASN A 166 9.25 3.12 16.23
N SER A 167 9.55 4.37 15.89
CA SER A 167 10.72 5.08 16.42
C SER A 167 10.33 5.77 17.73
N SER A 168 11.26 5.81 18.69
CA SER A 168 11.02 6.51 19.96
C SER A 168 10.68 7.99 19.66
N PRO A 169 9.69 8.61 20.34
CA PRO A 169 9.32 10.01 20.10
C PRO A 169 10.52 10.97 20.19
N ILE A 170 11.45 10.68 21.10
CA ILE A 170 12.72 11.42 21.27
C ILE A 170 13.57 11.35 20.00
N LEU A 171 13.71 10.16 19.40
CA LEU A 171 14.47 9.98 18.16
C LEU A 171 13.79 10.68 16.98
N ARG A 172 12.45 10.67 16.92
CA ARG A 172 11.68 11.40 15.88
C ARG A 172 11.92 12.90 15.97
N CYS A 173 11.94 13.48 17.18
CA CYS A 173 12.18 14.90 17.40
C CYS A 173 13.60 15.33 16.98
N LEU A 174 14.58 14.43 17.05
CA LEU A 174 15.96 14.65 16.61
C LEU A 174 16.16 14.38 15.09
N GLY A 175 15.08 14.25 14.31
CA GLY A 175 15.14 13.91 12.88
C GLY A 175 15.53 12.46 12.59
N GLY A 176 15.66 11.64 13.63
CA GLY A 176 16.05 10.23 13.59
C GLY A 176 14.91 9.31 13.19
N MET A 177 14.42 9.44 11.97
CA MET A 177 13.49 8.46 11.39
C MET A 177 14.25 7.25 10.83
N SER A 178 13.72 6.06 11.10
CA SER A 178 14.26 4.84 10.49
C SER A 178 14.07 4.85 8.96
N SER A 179 14.92 4.14 8.23
CA SER A 179 14.78 3.97 6.77
C SER A 179 13.41 3.42 6.38
N THR A 180 12.86 2.49 7.17
CA THR A 180 11.50 1.95 6.99
C THR A 180 10.43 3.03 7.16
N GLU A 181 10.55 3.90 8.18
CA GLU A 181 9.58 4.97 8.42
C GLU A 181 9.60 6.00 7.30
N LYS A 182 10.79 6.42 6.85
CA LYS A 182 10.96 7.30 5.69
C LYS A 182 10.34 6.68 4.43
N PHE A 183 10.59 5.39 4.19
CA PHE A 183 10.02 4.67 3.07
C PHE A 183 8.47 4.64 3.11
N VAL A 184 7.87 4.37 4.28
CA VAL A 184 6.40 4.37 4.43
C VAL A 184 5.83 5.75 4.15
N GLU A 185 6.43 6.81 4.68
CA GLU A 185 5.99 8.18 4.42
C GLU A 185 6.13 8.58 2.95
N GLN A 186 7.24 8.21 2.30
CA GLN A 186 7.42 8.43 0.87
C GLN A 186 6.33 7.73 0.06
N CYS A 187 5.99 6.47 0.37
CA CYS A 187 4.90 5.77 -0.29
C CYS A 187 3.56 6.49 -0.10
N ILE A 188 3.21 6.87 1.14
CA ILE A 188 1.95 7.57 1.46
C ILE A 188 1.79 8.87 0.64
N ASN A 189 2.90 9.57 0.39
CA ASN A 189 2.88 10.86 -0.30
C ASN A 189 2.99 10.75 -1.82
N THR A 190 3.51 9.63 -2.34
CA THR A 190 3.90 9.50 -3.76
C THR A 190 3.05 8.50 -4.54
N VAL A 191 2.51 7.47 -3.88
CA VAL A 191 1.79 6.38 -4.56
C VAL A 191 0.36 6.80 -4.88
N ASP A 192 -0.05 6.62 -6.13
CA ASP A 192 -1.37 6.97 -6.66
C ASP A 192 -2.45 5.92 -6.32
N CYS A 193 -2.60 5.57 -5.04
CA CYS A 193 -3.72 4.78 -4.52
C CYS A 193 -3.93 5.05 -3.02
N LEU A 194 -4.97 4.47 -2.41
CA LEU A 194 -5.15 4.57 -0.97
C LEU A 194 -3.99 3.86 -0.26
N THR A 195 -3.06 4.64 0.29
CA THR A 195 -1.86 4.09 0.95
C THR A 195 -1.97 4.22 2.46
N ILE A 196 -1.74 3.11 3.15
CA ILE A 196 -1.98 2.93 4.58
C ILE A 196 -0.72 2.36 5.25
N GLY A 197 -0.13 3.13 6.17
CA GLY A 197 0.88 2.67 7.10
C GLY A 197 0.22 2.09 8.36
N VAL A 198 0.59 0.88 8.74
CA VAL A 198 -0.03 0.13 9.83
C VAL A 198 1.00 -0.16 10.93
N ARG A 199 0.64 0.16 12.17
CA ARG A 199 1.47 -0.07 13.35
C ARG A 199 0.67 -0.76 14.43
N LYS A 200 1.13 -1.92 14.90
CA LYS A 200 0.54 -2.55 16.10
C LYS A 200 0.92 -1.74 17.35
N GLN A 201 -0.06 -1.47 18.21
CA GLN A 201 0.18 -0.80 19.50
C GLN A 201 0.69 -1.82 20.52
N SER A 202 1.78 -1.47 21.23
CA SER A 202 2.46 -2.36 22.19
C SER A 202 2.29 -1.98 23.66
N LYS A 203 1.66 -0.84 23.96
CA LYS A 203 1.55 -0.29 25.33
C LYS A 203 0.31 -0.79 26.10
N GLY A 204 0.00 -2.08 26.02
CA GLY A 204 -1.08 -2.73 26.79
C GLY A 204 -2.51 -2.50 26.28
N ILE A 205 -2.74 -1.48 25.47
CA ILE A 205 -4.00 -1.25 24.76
C ILE A 205 -3.85 -1.95 23.40
N GLY A 206 -4.54 -3.07 23.22
CA GLY A 206 -4.50 -3.84 21.98
C GLY A 206 -5.06 -3.03 20.81
N GLY A 207 -4.55 -3.23 19.59
CA GLY A 207 -5.06 -2.56 18.39
C GLY A 207 -3.97 -2.09 17.44
N TYR A 208 -4.40 -1.27 16.47
CA TYR A 208 -3.56 -0.75 15.40
C TYR A 208 -3.70 0.76 15.25
N LEU A 209 -2.56 1.43 15.08
CA LEU A 209 -2.47 2.81 14.64
C LEU A 209 -2.30 2.84 13.13
N ILE A 210 -3.03 3.73 12.49
CA ILE A 210 -3.08 3.85 11.04
C ILE A 210 -2.61 5.24 10.62
N SER A 211 -1.77 5.28 9.58
CA SER A 211 -1.29 6.49 8.94
C SER A 211 -1.66 6.49 7.47
N THR A 212 -2.25 7.57 6.99
CA THR A 212 -2.60 7.82 5.60
C THR A 212 -2.01 9.15 5.15
N ARG A 213 -2.37 9.60 3.95
CA ARG A 213 -2.00 10.92 3.41
C ARG A 213 -2.59 12.06 4.24
N TRP A 214 -3.80 11.86 4.77
CA TRP A 214 -4.59 12.92 5.40
C TRP A 214 -4.52 12.90 6.92
N HIS A 215 -4.36 11.72 7.51
CA HIS A 215 -4.35 11.54 8.96
C HIS A 215 -3.17 10.66 9.35
N LYS A 216 -2.49 11.01 10.44
CA LYS A 216 -1.37 10.24 10.99
C LYS A 216 -1.75 9.66 12.34
N ASP A 217 -1.33 8.43 12.56
CA ASP A 217 -1.43 7.72 13.84
C ASP A 217 -2.82 7.78 14.49
N PHE A 218 -3.87 7.67 13.68
CA PHE A 218 -5.23 7.58 14.19
C PHE A 218 -5.56 6.13 14.52
N TRP A 219 -6.37 5.96 15.57
CA TRP A 219 -6.81 4.67 16.04
C TRP A 219 -8.09 4.29 15.31
N LEU A 220 -8.12 3.12 14.68
CA LEU A 220 -9.38 2.52 14.27
C LEU A 220 -9.83 1.61 15.42
N LEU A 221 -10.99 1.92 15.99
CA LEU A 221 -11.65 1.04 16.94
C LEU A 221 -11.90 -0.30 16.24
N ALA A 222 -11.45 -1.38 16.88
CA ALA A 222 -11.68 -2.74 16.44
C ALA A 222 -13.17 -3.11 16.53
#